data_AF-A0AAJ1U3Y0-F1
#
_entry.id   AF-A0AAJ1U3Y0-F1
#
_cell.length_a   1.000
_cell.length_b   1.000
_cell.length_c   1.000
_cell.angle_alpha   90.00
_cell.angle_beta   90.00
_cell.angle_gamma   90.00
#
_symmetry.space_group_name_H-M   'P 1'
#
loop_
_entity.id
_entity.type
_entity.pdbx_description
1 polymer ?
#
loop_
_entity_poly.entity_id
_entity_poly.type
_entity_poly.pdbx_seq_one_letter_code
_entity_poly.pdbx_strand_id
1 'polypeptide(L)'
;MRELFLAHVIGGRRLSRRPELTRLLRGATPDLVLDGVALLADVEGDVVVVDVGGATTDVYSATEVDPEHASREVVARTRLNRTVEGDLGMRWSAPSTVTAADDAGVAGDAALVAAAQRRADHPGLLPETPEDEATDLRIAEVAVRTAVRRHAGRFVDRDRTDGGGTDLRETALLVGSGGVLRHAGADRSRAVLRAATGEAGAGPGGWLVPAAPRLGLDASSVLAAVGLLTGGHPEVARCLVRSLADGLAT
;
A
#
# COMPACT_ATOMS: atom_id res chain seq x y z
N MET A 1 9.96 -16.63 -11.84
CA MET A 1 9.46 -15.23 -11.89
C MET A 1 10.56 -14.21 -12.19
N ARG A 2 11.68 -14.17 -11.45
CA ARG A 2 12.82 -13.25 -11.69
C ARG A 2 13.30 -13.19 -13.15
N GLU A 3 13.58 -14.33 -13.78
CA GLU A 3 14.04 -14.36 -15.18
C GLU A 3 13.00 -13.79 -16.16
N LEU A 4 11.72 -14.03 -15.91
CA LEU A 4 10.62 -13.54 -16.75
C LEU A 4 10.48 -12.01 -16.63
N PHE A 5 10.56 -11.47 -15.41
CA PHE A 5 10.58 -10.03 -15.12
C PHE A 5 11.78 -9.33 -15.76
N LEU A 6 12.97 -9.92 -15.62
CA LEU A 6 14.19 -9.41 -16.22
C LEU A 6 14.11 -9.42 -17.75
N ALA A 7 13.59 -10.49 -18.36
CA ALA A 7 13.48 -10.61 -19.80
C ALA A 7 12.41 -9.67 -20.41
N HIS A 8 11.24 -9.57 -19.80
CA HIS A 8 10.08 -8.89 -20.42
C HIS A 8 9.89 -7.44 -19.96
N VAL A 9 10.14 -7.12 -18.70
CA VAL A 9 9.92 -5.76 -18.17
C VAL A 9 11.18 -4.90 -18.34
N ILE A 10 12.34 -5.44 -17.96
CA ILE A 10 13.62 -4.72 -18.05
C ILE A 10 14.28 -4.92 -19.42
N GLY A 11 14.29 -6.15 -19.93
CA GLY A 11 14.82 -6.51 -21.25
C GLY A 11 13.93 -6.05 -22.41
N GLY A 12 12.61 -6.19 -22.26
CA GLY A 12 11.62 -5.87 -23.31
C GLY A 12 11.57 -4.39 -23.70
N ARG A 13 11.88 -3.48 -22.77
CA ARG A 13 12.03 -2.03 -23.05
C ARG A 13 13.47 -1.59 -23.37
N ARG A 14 14.42 -2.53 -23.51
CA ARG A 14 15.87 -2.24 -23.68
C ARG A 14 16.42 -1.27 -22.61
N LEU A 15 15.91 -1.34 -21.38
CA LEU A 15 16.25 -0.39 -20.30
C LEU A 15 17.72 -0.47 -19.86
N SER A 16 18.43 -1.55 -20.22
CA SER A 16 19.89 -1.59 -20.15
C SER A 16 20.46 -2.53 -21.22
N ARG A 17 21.49 -2.07 -21.94
CA ARG A 17 22.29 -2.87 -22.88
C ARG A 17 23.46 -3.59 -22.22
N ARG A 18 23.64 -3.43 -20.89
CA ARG A 18 24.81 -3.88 -20.14
C ARG A 18 24.49 -5.13 -19.30
N PRO A 19 25.02 -6.31 -19.65
CA PRO A 19 24.82 -7.56 -18.91
C PRO A 19 25.21 -7.47 -17.43
N GLU A 20 26.14 -6.58 -17.09
CA GLU A 20 26.61 -6.34 -15.73
C GLU A 20 25.50 -5.79 -14.84
N LEU A 21 24.64 -4.90 -15.38
CA LEU A 21 23.52 -4.35 -14.63
C LEU A 21 22.48 -5.42 -14.28
N THR A 22 22.24 -6.36 -15.20
CA THR A 22 21.32 -7.49 -14.97
C THR A 22 21.81 -8.40 -13.84
N ARG A 23 23.14 -8.53 -13.67
CA ARG A 23 23.73 -9.29 -12.56
C ARG A 23 23.54 -8.60 -11.20
N LEU A 24 23.37 -7.27 -11.18
CA LEU A 24 23.12 -6.50 -9.96
C LEU A 24 21.66 -6.54 -9.50
N LEU A 25 20.71 -6.87 -10.40
CA LEU A 25 19.30 -6.94 -10.09
C LEU A 25 18.98 -8.17 -9.22
N ARG A 26 18.68 -7.93 -7.94
CA ARG A 26 18.36 -9.01 -6.98
C ARG A 26 16.91 -9.47 -7.06
N GLY A 27 15.97 -8.59 -7.35
CA GLY A 27 14.55 -8.89 -7.52
C GLY A 27 13.79 -7.72 -8.11
N ALA A 28 12.49 -7.88 -8.33
CA ALA A 28 11.63 -6.73 -8.59
C ALA A 28 11.47 -5.95 -7.28
N THR A 29 11.49 -4.61 -7.33
CA THR A 29 11.34 -3.77 -6.14
C THR A 29 10.15 -4.18 -5.26
N PRO A 30 8.97 -4.49 -5.82
CA PRO A 30 7.85 -4.90 -4.97
C PRO A 30 8.05 -6.23 -4.25
N ASP A 31 8.77 -7.19 -4.84
CA ASP A 31 9.10 -8.44 -4.15
C ASP A 31 10.02 -8.15 -2.95
N LEU A 32 10.98 -7.23 -3.14
CA LEU A 32 11.86 -6.78 -2.06
C LEU A 32 11.10 -6.01 -0.98
N VAL A 33 10.11 -5.20 -1.34
CA VAL A 33 9.25 -4.55 -0.33
C VAL A 33 8.48 -5.62 0.44
N LEU A 34 7.91 -6.62 -0.21
CA LEU A 34 7.18 -7.71 0.45
C LEU A 34 8.08 -8.50 1.41
N ASP A 35 9.33 -8.79 1.03
CA ASP A 35 10.33 -9.41 1.93
C ASP A 35 10.64 -8.51 3.14
N GLY A 36 10.71 -7.19 2.93
CA GLY A 36 10.89 -6.22 4.00
C GLY A 36 9.69 -6.15 4.96
N VAL A 37 8.47 -6.20 4.42
CA VAL A 37 7.21 -6.24 5.19
C VAL A 37 7.12 -7.53 6.00
N ALA A 38 7.53 -8.67 5.44
CA ALA A 38 7.59 -9.93 6.17
C ALA A 38 8.51 -9.84 7.39
N LEU A 39 9.69 -9.22 7.24
CA LEU A 39 10.61 -9.02 8.36
C LEU A 39 10.11 -7.98 9.38
N LEU A 40 9.37 -6.96 8.93
CA LEU A 40 8.73 -6.00 9.85
C LEU A 40 7.66 -6.68 10.69
N ALA A 41 6.87 -7.58 10.09
CA ALA A 41 5.86 -8.34 10.80
C ALA A 41 6.45 -9.28 11.87
N ASP A 42 7.65 -9.83 11.64
CA ASP A 42 8.36 -10.61 12.66
C ASP A 42 8.74 -9.78 13.91
N VAL A 43 8.73 -8.44 13.82
CA VAL A 43 9.01 -7.52 14.93
C VAL A 43 7.73 -6.93 15.53
N GLU A 44 6.75 -6.63 14.69
CA GLU A 44 5.58 -5.80 15.05
C GLU A 44 4.25 -6.56 15.09
N GLY A 45 4.22 -7.84 14.70
CA GLY A 45 2.99 -8.63 14.52
C GLY A 45 2.38 -8.40 13.14
N ASP A 46 1.05 -8.51 13.02
CA ASP A 46 0.38 -8.34 11.74
C ASP A 46 0.55 -6.91 11.20
N VAL A 47 1.09 -6.80 9.98
CA VAL A 47 1.46 -5.51 9.37
C VAL A 47 0.76 -5.33 8.03
N VAL A 48 0.28 -4.11 7.80
CA VAL A 48 -0.18 -3.64 6.48
C VAL A 48 0.64 -2.42 6.10
N VAL A 49 1.12 -2.37 4.85
CA VAL A 49 1.81 -1.22 4.28
C VAL A 49 1.06 -0.75 3.04
N VAL A 50 0.72 0.54 3.00
CA VAL A 50 0.14 1.21 1.83
C VAL A 50 1.13 2.22 1.26
N ASP A 51 1.58 2.01 0.03
CA ASP A 51 2.50 2.91 -0.68
C ASP A 51 1.77 3.66 -1.78
N VAL A 52 1.56 4.96 -1.57
CA VAL A 52 0.79 5.82 -2.48
C VAL A 52 1.74 6.51 -3.47
N GLY A 53 1.75 6.01 -4.70
CA GLY A 53 2.52 6.53 -5.81
C GLY A 53 1.77 7.56 -6.66
N GLY A 54 2.45 8.05 -7.71
CA GLY A 54 1.83 8.95 -8.70
C GLY A 54 0.86 8.25 -9.65
N ALA A 55 1.06 6.97 -9.92
CA ALA A 55 0.24 6.19 -10.85
C ALA A 55 -0.44 4.99 -10.19
N THR A 56 0.18 4.40 -9.18
CA THR A 56 -0.31 3.20 -8.53
C THR A 56 -0.32 3.36 -7.03
N THR A 57 -1.17 2.59 -6.36
CA THR A 57 -1.17 2.41 -4.92
C THR A 57 -0.95 0.93 -4.66
N ASP A 58 0.17 0.60 -4.01
CA ASP A 58 0.51 -0.77 -3.66
C ASP A 58 0.10 -1.04 -2.21
N VAL A 59 -0.56 -2.16 -1.95
CA VAL A 59 -0.89 -2.61 -0.59
C VAL A 59 -0.21 -3.94 -0.34
N TYR A 60 0.58 -4.01 0.72
CA TYR A 60 1.28 -5.20 1.19
C TYR A 60 0.72 -5.59 2.55
N SER A 61 0.51 -6.88 2.78
CA SER A 61 0.10 -7.38 4.09
C SER A 61 0.90 -8.62 4.47
N ALA A 62 1.19 -8.70 5.76
CA ALA A 62 1.75 -9.87 6.42
C ALA A 62 0.86 -10.15 7.64
N THR A 63 -0.05 -11.11 7.49
CA THR A 63 -1.06 -11.47 8.50
C THR A 63 -0.97 -12.95 8.80
N GLU A 64 -1.08 -13.32 10.07
CA GLU A 64 -1.19 -14.72 10.45
C GLU A 64 -2.48 -15.34 9.87
N VAL A 65 -2.37 -16.54 9.30
CA VAL A 65 -3.49 -17.22 8.66
C VAL A 65 -4.09 -18.18 9.68
N ASP A 66 -5.31 -17.91 10.14
CA ASP A 66 -6.06 -18.85 10.96
C ASP A 66 -6.38 -20.13 10.14
N PRO A 67 -5.87 -21.31 10.55
CA PRO A 67 -6.11 -22.57 9.85
C PRO A 67 -7.59 -22.93 9.71
N GLU A 68 -8.43 -22.55 10.68
CA GLU A 68 -9.87 -22.87 10.64
C GLU A 68 -10.59 -22.08 9.55
N HIS A 69 -10.20 -20.82 9.34
CA HIS A 69 -10.75 -19.96 8.29
C HIS A 69 -10.20 -20.31 6.90
N ALA A 70 -8.92 -20.66 6.79
CA ALA A 70 -8.29 -21.04 5.52
C ALA A 70 -8.95 -22.29 4.88
N SER A 71 -9.51 -23.20 5.70
CA SER A 71 -10.18 -24.42 5.22
C SER A 71 -11.52 -24.17 4.50
N ARG A 72 -12.11 -22.97 4.64
CA ARG A 72 -13.44 -22.62 4.13
C ARG A 72 -13.41 -21.84 2.81
N GLU A 73 -12.22 -21.42 2.36
CA GLU A 73 -12.05 -20.63 1.14
C GLU A 73 -11.53 -21.48 -0.02
N VAL A 74 -11.96 -21.13 -1.24
CA VAL A 74 -11.58 -21.82 -2.48
C VAL A 74 -10.13 -21.53 -2.87
N VAL A 75 -9.56 -20.44 -2.34
CA VAL A 75 -8.18 -20.00 -2.57
C VAL A 75 -7.42 -20.06 -1.25
N ALA A 76 -6.28 -20.74 -1.23
CA ALA A 76 -5.43 -20.81 -0.04
C ALA A 76 -4.85 -19.42 0.27
N ARG A 77 -5.20 -18.86 1.43
CA ARG A 77 -4.61 -17.62 1.93
C ARG A 77 -3.14 -17.83 2.27
N THR A 78 -2.27 -16.96 1.78
CA THR A 78 -0.87 -16.92 2.18
C THR A 78 -0.66 -15.89 3.28
N ARG A 79 0.33 -16.10 4.16
CA ARG A 79 0.74 -15.12 5.19
C ARG A 79 1.06 -13.76 4.58
N LEU A 80 1.67 -13.77 3.40
CA LEU A 80 2.08 -12.57 2.66
C LEU A 80 1.15 -12.36 1.47
N ASN A 81 0.56 -11.17 1.35
CA ASN A 81 -0.24 -10.77 0.19
C ASN A 81 0.18 -9.40 -0.32
N ARG A 82 -0.10 -9.15 -1.59
CA ARG A 82 0.13 -7.86 -2.22
C ARG A 82 -0.93 -7.60 -3.29
N THR A 83 -1.46 -6.40 -3.33
CA THR A 83 -2.24 -5.88 -4.47
C THR A 83 -1.59 -4.62 -5.03
N VAL A 84 -1.87 -4.36 -6.31
CA VAL A 84 -1.42 -3.16 -7.03
C VAL A 84 -2.62 -2.53 -7.69
N GLU A 85 -3.02 -1.39 -7.18
CA GLU A 85 -4.17 -0.65 -7.70
C GLU A 85 -3.68 0.28 -8.81
N GLY A 86 -3.77 -0.19 -10.05
CA GLY A 86 -3.29 0.54 -11.23
C GLY A 86 -4.09 1.81 -11.56
N ASP A 87 -5.31 1.90 -11.05
CA ASP A 87 -6.24 3.03 -11.21
C ASP A 87 -6.19 4.02 -10.03
N LEU A 88 -5.39 3.76 -8.99
CA LEU A 88 -5.30 4.62 -7.80
C LEU A 88 -3.92 5.24 -7.69
N GLY A 89 -3.80 6.56 -7.82
CA GLY A 89 -2.52 7.28 -7.72
C GLY A 89 -2.68 8.80 -7.71
N MET A 90 -1.64 9.49 -7.26
CA MET A 90 -1.67 10.93 -6.97
C MET A 90 -1.58 11.87 -8.18
N ARG A 91 -1.19 11.34 -9.35
CA ARG A 91 -0.87 12.10 -10.56
C ARG A 91 -1.54 11.47 -11.78
N TRP A 92 -0.87 10.55 -12.47
CA TRP A 92 -1.36 9.89 -13.68
C TRP A 92 -2.76 9.29 -13.50
N SER A 93 -3.01 8.68 -12.34
CA SER A 93 -4.27 8.02 -12.02
C SER A 93 -5.16 8.84 -11.08
N ALA A 94 -4.89 10.15 -10.91
CA ALA A 94 -5.69 10.99 -10.01
C ALA A 94 -7.18 11.05 -10.41
N PRO A 95 -7.57 11.17 -11.70
CA PRO A 95 -8.98 11.19 -12.09
C PRO A 95 -9.71 9.88 -11.75
N SER A 96 -9.09 8.74 -12.04
CA SER A 96 -9.64 7.43 -11.69
C SER A 96 -9.68 7.21 -10.18
N THR A 97 -8.71 7.76 -9.43
CA THR A 97 -8.71 7.74 -7.96
C THR A 97 -9.95 8.41 -7.41
N VAL A 98 -10.24 9.66 -7.83
CA VAL A 98 -11.43 10.39 -7.37
C VAL A 98 -12.72 9.67 -7.78
N THR A 99 -12.76 9.13 -8.99
CA THR A 99 -13.92 8.36 -9.50
C THR A 99 -14.17 7.07 -8.71
N ALA A 100 -13.11 6.46 -8.16
CA ALA A 100 -13.18 5.24 -7.36
C ALA A 100 -13.59 5.49 -5.89
N ALA A 101 -13.91 6.73 -5.50
CA ALA A 101 -14.44 7.01 -4.18
C ALA A 101 -15.84 6.40 -4.01
N ASP A 102 -16.04 5.64 -2.93
CA ASP A 102 -17.37 5.10 -2.57
C ASP A 102 -18.36 6.21 -2.17
N ASP A 103 -17.86 7.38 -1.77
CA ASP A 103 -18.66 8.56 -1.45
C ASP A 103 -19.00 9.32 -2.75
N ALA A 104 -20.29 9.29 -3.12
CA ALA A 104 -20.80 10.00 -4.29
C ALA A 104 -20.59 11.52 -4.23
N GLY A 105 -20.51 12.10 -3.02
CA GLY A 105 -20.17 13.51 -2.83
C GLY A 105 -18.72 13.82 -3.19
N VAL A 106 -17.80 12.88 -2.99
CA VAL A 106 -16.40 13.00 -3.40
C VAL A 106 -16.24 12.75 -4.90
N ALA A 107 -16.84 11.67 -5.42
CA ALA A 107 -16.77 11.34 -6.84
C ALA A 107 -17.49 12.40 -7.72
N GLY A 108 -18.51 13.05 -7.19
CA GLY A 108 -19.28 14.11 -7.86
C GLY A 108 -18.79 15.54 -7.60
N ASP A 109 -17.75 15.75 -6.79
CA ASP A 109 -17.19 17.07 -6.54
C ASP A 109 -16.46 17.58 -7.79
N ALA A 110 -17.11 18.50 -8.51
CA ALA A 110 -16.58 19.06 -9.74
C ALA A 110 -15.22 19.77 -9.55
N ALA A 111 -14.97 20.37 -8.39
CA ALA A 111 -13.70 21.03 -8.10
C ALA A 111 -12.58 19.99 -7.90
N LEU A 112 -12.86 18.94 -7.13
CA LEU A 112 -11.91 17.84 -6.91
C LEU A 112 -11.62 17.08 -8.23
N VAL A 113 -12.65 16.80 -9.02
CA VAL A 113 -12.50 16.15 -10.34
C VAL A 113 -11.63 17.00 -11.27
N ALA A 114 -11.89 18.31 -11.37
CA ALA A 114 -11.06 19.21 -12.19
C ALA A 114 -9.62 19.29 -11.67
N ALA A 115 -9.43 19.31 -10.34
CA ALA A 115 -8.11 19.36 -9.73
C ALA A 115 -7.33 18.05 -9.92
N ALA A 116 -8.02 16.89 -9.96
CA ALA A 116 -7.44 15.60 -10.29
C ALA A 116 -7.04 15.53 -11.77
N GLN A 117 -7.89 16.04 -12.68
CA GLN A 117 -7.54 16.14 -14.10
C GLN A 117 -6.30 17.00 -14.30
N ARG A 118 -6.20 18.15 -13.63
CA ARG A 118 -5.02 19.03 -13.68
C ARG A 118 -3.73 18.29 -13.31
N ARG A 119 -3.77 17.41 -12.30
CA ARG A 119 -2.63 16.60 -11.83
C ARG A 119 -2.24 15.50 -12.81
N ALA A 120 -3.21 14.92 -13.53
CA ALA A 120 -2.93 13.97 -14.60
C ALA A 120 -2.31 14.66 -15.83
N ASP A 121 -2.83 15.84 -16.20
CA ASP A 121 -2.31 16.63 -17.31
C ASP A 121 -0.91 17.19 -17.02
N HIS A 122 -0.61 17.45 -15.74
CA HIS A 122 0.67 18.00 -15.28
C HIS A 122 1.26 17.15 -14.13
N PRO A 123 1.83 15.96 -14.41
CA PRO A 123 2.30 15.03 -13.37
C PRO A 123 3.43 15.57 -12.48
N GLY A 124 4.17 16.58 -12.96
CA GLY A 124 5.20 17.29 -12.19
C GLY A 124 4.67 18.31 -11.19
N LEU A 125 3.34 18.54 -11.14
CA LEU A 125 2.73 19.49 -10.22
C LEU A 125 2.97 19.07 -8.76
N LEU A 126 3.50 20.00 -7.99
CA LEU A 126 3.61 19.93 -6.54
C LEU A 126 2.64 20.93 -5.91
N PRO A 127 2.11 20.66 -4.72
CA PRO A 127 1.24 21.61 -4.05
C PRO A 127 2.05 22.86 -3.66
N GLU A 128 1.54 24.04 -4.00
CA GLU A 128 2.17 25.34 -3.69
C GLU A 128 1.35 26.14 -2.67
N THR A 129 0.08 25.76 -2.48
CA THR A 129 -0.86 26.44 -1.61
C THR A 129 -1.48 25.47 -0.60
N PRO A 130 -1.97 25.96 0.55
CA PRO A 130 -2.70 25.12 1.51
C PRO A 130 -3.92 24.41 0.89
N GLU A 131 -4.56 25.01 -0.11
CA GLU A 131 -5.70 24.43 -0.82
C GLU A 131 -5.27 23.30 -1.76
N ASP A 132 -4.11 23.46 -2.44
CA ASP A 132 -3.51 22.38 -3.22
C ASP A 132 -3.07 21.21 -2.34
N GLU A 133 -2.49 21.50 -1.17
CA GLU A 133 -2.14 20.49 -0.17
C GLU A 133 -3.38 19.75 0.33
N ALA A 134 -4.45 20.47 0.67
CA ALA A 134 -5.71 19.87 1.09
C ALA A 134 -6.31 18.97 -0.02
N THR A 135 -6.20 19.40 -1.27
CA THR A 135 -6.64 18.59 -2.43
C THR A 135 -5.79 17.33 -2.58
N ASP A 136 -4.46 17.42 -2.48
CA ASP A 136 -3.57 16.23 -2.50
C ASP A 136 -3.95 15.27 -1.36
N LEU A 137 -4.14 15.78 -0.14
CA LEU A 137 -4.55 14.95 0.99
C LEU A 137 -5.90 14.26 0.77
N ARG A 138 -6.86 14.94 0.15
CA ARG A 138 -8.17 14.35 -0.18
C ARG A 138 -8.06 13.23 -1.21
N ILE A 139 -7.23 13.41 -2.25
CA ILE A 139 -6.97 12.34 -3.23
C ILE A 139 -6.25 11.17 -2.56
N ALA A 140 -5.27 11.43 -1.69
CA ALA A 140 -4.55 10.40 -0.96
C ALA A 140 -5.48 9.61 -0.02
N GLU A 141 -6.41 10.28 0.64
CA GLU A 141 -7.44 9.66 1.48
C GLU A 141 -8.29 8.66 0.68
N VAL A 142 -8.72 9.04 -0.53
CA VAL A 142 -9.46 8.15 -1.43
C VAL A 142 -8.58 6.98 -1.87
N ALA A 143 -7.35 7.24 -2.30
CA ALA A 143 -6.43 6.18 -2.73
C ALA A 143 -6.18 5.15 -1.62
N VAL A 144 -5.86 5.60 -0.41
CA VAL A 144 -5.57 4.74 0.74
C VAL A 144 -6.82 3.95 1.15
N ARG A 145 -7.97 4.60 1.32
CA ARG A 145 -9.23 3.94 1.70
C ARG A 145 -9.62 2.89 0.67
N THR A 146 -9.67 3.25 -0.61
CA THR A 146 -10.14 2.36 -1.67
C THR A 146 -9.16 1.20 -1.87
N ALA A 147 -7.84 1.45 -1.86
CA ALA A 147 -6.85 0.39 -2.01
C ALA A 147 -6.90 -0.63 -0.87
N VAL A 148 -6.97 -0.16 0.39
CA VAL A 148 -7.04 -1.06 1.55
C VAL A 148 -8.35 -1.85 1.56
N ARG A 149 -9.48 -1.24 1.19
CA ARG A 149 -10.77 -1.95 1.06
C ARG A 149 -10.74 -3.03 -0.01
N ARG A 150 -10.19 -2.74 -1.20
CA ARG A 150 -10.06 -3.72 -2.28
C ARG A 150 -9.10 -4.85 -1.91
N HIS A 151 -8.01 -4.54 -1.20
CA HIS A 151 -7.08 -5.54 -0.68
C HIS A 151 -7.72 -6.44 0.40
N ALA A 152 -8.52 -5.84 1.27
CA ALA A 152 -9.14 -6.54 2.39
C ALA A 152 -10.38 -7.35 2.00
N GLY A 153 -11.13 -6.86 1.02
CA GLY A 153 -12.44 -7.40 0.70
C GLY A 153 -13.48 -7.13 1.80
N ARG A 154 -14.64 -7.75 1.65
CA ARG A 154 -15.77 -7.59 2.57
C ARG A 154 -16.55 -8.88 2.78
N PHE A 155 -17.37 -8.90 3.82
CA PHE A 155 -18.40 -9.93 3.98
C PHE A 155 -19.49 -9.78 2.90
N VAL A 156 -19.74 -10.86 2.16
CA VAL A 156 -20.92 -11.01 1.29
C VAL A 156 -22.12 -11.54 2.10
N ASP A 157 -21.85 -12.37 3.10
CA ASP A 157 -22.83 -12.87 4.08
C ASP A 157 -22.11 -13.11 5.42
N ARG A 158 -22.83 -13.51 6.49
CA ARG A 158 -22.32 -13.65 7.87
C ARG A 158 -20.99 -14.39 7.98
N ASP A 159 -20.82 -15.47 7.22
CA ASP A 159 -19.64 -16.33 7.28
C ASP A 159 -18.88 -16.43 5.94
N ARG A 160 -19.24 -15.59 4.96
CA ARG A 160 -18.68 -15.65 3.60
C ARG A 160 -18.13 -14.30 3.17
N THR A 161 -16.86 -14.27 2.83
CA THR A 161 -16.17 -13.12 2.21
C THR A 161 -16.43 -13.10 0.70
N ASP A 162 -16.06 -12.02 0.03
CA ASP A 162 -16.03 -11.98 -1.44
C ASP A 162 -14.96 -12.90 -2.07
N GLY A 163 -14.19 -13.61 -1.24
CA GLY A 163 -13.31 -14.70 -1.63
C GLY A 163 -11.98 -14.27 -2.24
N GLY A 164 -11.66 -12.97 -2.23
CA GLY A 164 -10.43 -12.44 -2.83
C GLY A 164 -9.56 -11.59 -1.89
N GLY A 165 -10.11 -11.11 -0.77
CA GLY A 165 -9.41 -10.18 0.13
C GLY A 165 -8.74 -10.84 1.34
N THR A 166 -7.73 -10.15 1.90
CA THR A 166 -7.05 -10.54 3.14
C THR A 166 -7.80 -9.98 4.35
N ASP A 167 -8.07 -10.78 5.37
CA ASP A 167 -8.68 -10.24 6.59
C ASP A 167 -7.65 -9.41 7.37
N LEU A 168 -7.83 -8.09 7.40
CA LEU A 168 -6.89 -7.15 8.01
C LEU A 168 -7.35 -6.68 9.40
N ARG A 169 -8.46 -7.20 9.95
CA ARG A 169 -9.07 -6.63 11.16
C ARG A 169 -8.13 -6.66 12.37
N GLU A 170 -7.31 -7.70 12.48
CA GLU A 170 -6.33 -7.91 13.56
C GLU A 170 -4.95 -7.27 13.26
N THR A 171 -4.85 -6.41 12.24
CA THR A 171 -3.62 -5.68 11.93
C THR A 171 -3.14 -4.90 13.15
N ALA A 172 -1.93 -5.20 13.61
CA ALA A 172 -1.28 -4.49 14.70
C ALA A 172 -0.74 -3.13 14.26
N LEU A 173 -0.20 -3.04 13.04
CA LEU A 173 0.47 -1.86 12.51
C LEU A 173 0.09 -1.58 11.05
N LEU A 174 -0.46 -0.39 10.78
CA LEU A 174 -0.69 0.14 9.45
C LEU A 174 0.35 1.23 9.14
N VAL A 175 1.18 0.99 8.12
CA VAL A 175 2.25 1.90 7.69
C VAL A 175 1.89 2.58 6.39
N GLY A 176 1.96 3.91 6.38
CA GLY A 176 1.86 4.72 5.17
C GLY A 176 3.24 5.00 4.57
N SER A 177 3.36 4.82 3.26
CA SER A 177 4.53 5.22 2.46
C SER A 177 4.09 6.04 1.24
N GLY A 178 5.08 6.51 0.48
CA GLY A 178 4.86 7.28 -0.73
C GLY A 178 4.97 8.78 -0.54
N GLY A 179 5.12 9.49 -1.67
CA GLY A 179 5.50 10.90 -1.68
C GLY A 179 4.52 11.79 -0.92
N VAL A 180 3.22 11.59 -1.07
CA VAL A 180 2.20 12.43 -0.41
C VAL A 180 2.23 12.27 1.11
N LEU A 181 2.44 11.05 1.63
CA LEU A 181 2.47 10.78 3.07
C LEU A 181 3.80 11.19 3.72
N ARG A 182 4.91 11.10 2.98
CA ARG A 182 6.23 11.55 3.44
C ARG A 182 6.30 13.06 3.69
N HIS A 183 5.64 13.86 2.88
CA HIS A 183 5.82 15.33 2.88
C HIS A 183 4.67 16.10 3.55
N ALA A 184 3.54 15.45 3.82
CA ALA A 184 2.40 16.12 4.46
C ALA A 184 2.60 16.41 5.96
N GLY A 185 3.60 15.81 6.60
CA GLY A 185 3.81 15.89 8.05
C GLY A 185 2.97 14.86 8.81
N ALA A 186 3.47 14.44 9.97
CA ALA A 186 3.01 13.23 10.66
C ALA A 186 1.50 13.21 10.96
N ASP A 187 0.94 14.31 11.50
CA ASP A 187 -0.48 14.36 11.88
C ASP A 187 -1.42 14.24 10.68
N ARG A 188 -1.09 14.93 9.59
CA ARG A 188 -1.88 14.92 8.35
C ARG A 188 -1.80 13.56 7.66
N SER A 189 -0.61 12.96 7.59
CA SER A 189 -0.44 11.63 7.03
C SER A 189 -1.15 10.55 7.85
N ARG A 190 -1.10 10.63 9.19
CA ARG A 190 -1.88 9.74 10.06
C ARG A 190 -3.39 9.94 9.88
N ALA A 191 -3.87 11.18 9.67
CA ALA A 191 -5.27 11.43 9.35
C ALA A 191 -5.70 10.76 8.04
N VAL A 192 -4.85 10.79 7.00
CA VAL A 192 -5.08 10.06 5.75
C VAL A 192 -5.15 8.55 5.99
N LEU A 193 -4.22 7.98 6.77
CA LEU A 193 -4.25 6.54 7.08
C LEU A 193 -5.50 6.11 7.86
N ARG A 194 -5.99 6.95 8.79
CA ARG A 194 -7.21 6.67 9.56
C ARG A 194 -8.42 6.44 8.67
N ALA A 195 -8.46 7.01 7.47
CA ALA A 195 -9.55 6.82 6.51
C ALA A 195 -9.73 5.38 6.03
N ALA A 196 -8.71 4.53 6.19
CA ALA A 196 -8.75 3.10 5.90
C ALA A 196 -8.98 2.22 7.14
N THR A 197 -9.31 2.82 8.29
CA THR A 197 -9.48 2.10 9.58
C THR A 197 -10.89 2.25 10.15
N GLY A 198 -11.24 1.43 11.15
CA GLY A 198 -12.39 1.68 12.04
C GLY A 198 -13.78 1.41 11.45
N GLU A 199 -13.90 1.23 10.13
CA GLU A 199 -15.12 0.79 9.45
C GLU A 199 -15.20 -0.74 9.29
N ALA A 200 -14.52 -1.48 10.16
CA ALA A 200 -14.59 -2.93 10.20
C ALA A 200 -15.99 -3.37 10.67
N GLY A 201 -16.75 -4.03 9.81
CA GLY A 201 -18.11 -4.49 10.09
C GLY A 201 -18.20 -6.00 10.20
N ALA A 202 -18.86 -6.52 11.23
CA ALA A 202 -19.06 -7.96 11.45
C ALA A 202 -20.35 -8.51 10.78
N GLY A 203 -20.80 -7.93 9.67
CA GLY A 203 -22.06 -8.29 9.01
C GLY A 203 -22.03 -8.06 7.49
N PRO A 204 -23.10 -8.41 6.76
CA PRO A 204 -23.16 -8.29 5.30
C PRO A 204 -22.81 -6.87 4.83
N GLY A 205 -21.84 -6.76 3.93
CA GLY A 205 -21.30 -5.49 3.45
C GLY A 205 -20.23 -4.85 4.34
N GLY A 206 -19.92 -5.43 5.49
CA GLY A 206 -18.85 -4.99 6.39
C GLY A 206 -17.47 -5.28 5.81
N TRP A 207 -16.61 -4.27 5.84
CA TRP A 207 -15.24 -4.37 5.33
C TRP A 207 -14.33 -5.11 6.31
N LEU A 208 -13.35 -5.84 5.77
CA LEU A 208 -12.32 -6.56 6.55
C LEU A 208 -11.06 -5.72 6.78
N VAL A 209 -11.22 -4.40 6.87
CA VAL A 209 -10.12 -3.43 7.02
C VAL A 209 -9.58 -3.39 8.46
N PRO A 210 -8.38 -2.83 8.70
CA PRO A 210 -7.84 -2.69 10.06
C PRO A 210 -8.81 -2.02 11.04
N ALA A 211 -9.10 -2.69 12.16
CA ALA A 211 -10.08 -2.19 13.12
C ALA A 211 -9.50 -1.04 13.95
N ALA A 212 -8.34 -1.25 14.58
CA ALA A 212 -7.68 -0.26 15.43
C ALA A 212 -6.14 -0.42 15.43
N PRO A 213 -5.47 -0.34 14.26
CA PRO A 213 -4.03 -0.52 14.19
C PRO A 213 -3.29 0.68 14.80
N ARG A 214 -2.05 0.45 15.24
CA ARG A 214 -1.09 1.55 15.38
C ARG A 214 -0.77 2.11 14.00
N LEU A 215 -0.61 3.43 13.89
CA LEU A 215 -0.31 4.10 12.62
C LEU A 215 1.15 4.54 12.56
N GLY A 216 1.87 4.08 11.54
CA GLY A 216 3.27 4.44 11.28
C GLY A 216 3.46 5.08 9.91
N LEU A 217 4.59 5.75 9.71
CA LEU A 217 4.97 6.34 8.42
C LEU A 217 6.39 5.92 8.01
N ASP A 218 6.53 5.29 6.84
CA ASP A 218 7.86 5.01 6.26
C ASP A 218 8.42 6.27 5.59
N ALA A 219 8.91 7.21 6.41
CA ALA A 219 9.46 8.47 5.93
C ALA A 219 10.77 8.31 5.13
N SER A 220 11.47 7.18 5.29
CA SER A 220 12.78 6.93 4.68
C SER A 220 12.71 5.96 3.48
N SER A 221 11.54 5.37 3.21
CA SER A 221 11.31 4.41 2.12
C SER A 221 12.30 3.24 2.15
N VAL A 222 12.56 2.68 3.34
CA VAL A 222 13.65 1.70 3.55
C VAL A 222 13.21 0.24 3.42
N LEU A 223 11.91 -0.06 3.32
CA LEU A 223 11.41 -1.45 3.26
C LEU A 223 12.01 -2.25 2.11
N ALA A 224 12.17 -1.65 0.92
CA ALA A 224 12.85 -2.31 -0.20
C ALA A 224 14.33 -2.62 0.11
N ALA A 225 15.01 -1.75 0.85
CA ALA A 225 16.39 -1.97 1.28
C ALA A 225 16.47 -3.07 2.35
N VAL A 226 15.50 -3.13 3.28
CA VAL A 226 15.37 -4.23 4.25
C VAL A 226 15.28 -5.56 3.50
N GLY A 227 14.32 -5.69 2.58
CA GLY A 227 14.13 -6.93 1.81
C GLY A 227 15.32 -7.29 0.93
N LEU A 228 16.00 -6.31 0.34
CA LEU A 228 17.24 -6.53 -0.41
C LEU A 228 18.34 -7.20 0.44
N LEU A 229 18.40 -6.86 1.74
CA LEU A 229 19.44 -7.33 2.65
C LEU A 229 19.12 -8.69 3.29
N THR A 230 17.87 -9.15 3.28
CA THR A 230 17.45 -10.40 3.99
C THR A 230 18.25 -11.63 3.57
N GLY A 231 18.51 -11.78 2.27
CA GLY A 231 19.21 -12.96 1.73
C GLY A 231 20.72 -12.96 1.98
N GLY A 232 21.39 -11.81 1.89
CA GLY A 232 22.86 -11.71 1.94
C GLY A 232 23.42 -11.18 3.25
N HIS A 233 22.63 -10.39 3.99
CA HIS A 233 23.04 -9.68 5.20
C HIS A 233 21.90 -9.66 6.24
N PRO A 234 21.40 -10.84 6.69
CA PRO A 234 20.19 -10.93 7.51
C PRO A 234 20.28 -10.14 8.83
N GLU A 235 21.44 -10.09 9.49
CA GLU A 235 21.59 -9.29 10.71
C GLU A 235 21.48 -7.78 10.46
N VAL A 236 21.97 -7.31 9.31
CA VAL A 236 21.85 -5.90 8.91
C VAL A 236 20.40 -5.58 8.58
N ALA A 237 19.69 -6.47 7.88
CA ALA A 237 18.26 -6.33 7.62
C ALA A 237 17.45 -6.22 8.93
N ARG A 238 17.77 -7.07 9.93
CA ARG A 238 17.13 -7.01 11.26
C ARG A 238 17.43 -5.73 12.02
N CYS A 239 18.66 -5.21 11.93
CA CYS A 239 18.99 -3.93 12.55
C CYS A 239 18.22 -2.78 11.89
N LEU A 240 18.17 -2.77 10.55
CA LEU A 240 17.48 -1.73 9.80
C LEU A 240 15.97 -1.74 10.05
N VAL A 241 15.32 -2.91 10.06
CA VAL A 241 13.88 -2.99 10.30
C VAL A 241 13.50 -2.60 11.74
N ARG A 242 14.35 -2.90 12.73
CA ARG A 242 14.15 -2.43 14.11
C ARG A 242 14.28 -0.91 14.22
N SER A 243 15.27 -0.32 13.54
CA SER A 243 15.39 1.13 13.48
C SER A 243 14.19 1.79 12.79
N LEU A 244 13.60 1.13 11.77
CA LEU A 244 12.35 1.59 11.18
C LEU A 244 11.21 1.51 12.20
N ALA A 245 11.00 0.35 12.82
CA ALA A 245 9.98 0.11 13.83
C ALA A 245 9.98 1.16 14.96
N ASP A 246 11.16 1.47 15.51
CA ASP A 246 11.35 2.51 16.53
C ASP A 246 10.95 3.90 16.02
N GLY A 247 11.25 4.21 14.75
CA GLY A 247 10.90 5.47 14.11
C GLY A 247 9.41 5.61 13.79
N LEU A 248 8.70 4.51 13.54
CA LEU A 248 7.27 4.52 13.22
C LEU A 248 6.39 5.00 14.38
N ALA A 249 6.87 4.89 15.62
CA ALA A 249 6.17 5.33 16.83
C ALA A 249 6.22 6.85 17.07
N THR A 250 7.06 7.58 16.33
CA THR A 250 7.25 9.03 16.47
C THR A 250 6.37 9.77 15.46
#